data_AF-A0A6N7IYV8-F1
#
_entry.id   AF-A0A6N7IYV8-F1
#
_cell.length_a   1.000
_cell.length_b   1.000
_cell.length_c   1.000
_cell.angle_alpha   90.00
_cell.angle_beta   90.00
_cell.angle_gamma   90.00
#
_symmetry.space_group_name_H-M   'P 1'
#
loop_
_entity.id
_entity.type
_entity.pdbx_description
1 polymer ?
#
loop_
_entity_poly.entity_id
_entity_poly.type
_entity_poly.pdbx_seq_one_letter_code
_entity_poly.pdbx_strand_id
1 'polypeptide(L)'
;MSGARNGEVIQDYLEGYKGILVTDGYQPYHTIMKNSNDITVAGCYSHVRRKFAEIVKAAKAKADTGTRDSRRAVKRIDQFYHLDNKFKIF
;
A
#
# COMPACT_ATOMS: atom_id res chain seq x y z
N MET A 1 21.53 -0.70 18.59
CA MET A 1 20.12 -0.55 18.16
C MET A 1 20.08 -0.62 16.64
N SER A 2 20.01 -1.84 16.09
CA SER A 2 19.99 -2.06 14.64
C SER A 2 18.55 -1.92 14.14
N GLY A 3 18.32 -1.07 13.15
CA GLY A 3 17.05 -0.92 12.43
C GLY A 3 16.77 -2.16 11.58
N ALA A 4 16.47 -3.28 12.23
CA ALA A 4 16.28 -4.54 11.56
C ALA A 4 14.83 -4.67 11.07
N ARG A 5 14.69 -4.97 9.77
CA ARG A 5 13.46 -5.48 9.15
C ARG A 5 13.17 -6.92 9.62
N ASN A 6 13.37 -7.21 10.90
CA ASN A 6 13.11 -8.52 11.46
C ASN A 6 11.67 -8.54 11.98
N GLY A 7 10.93 -9.61 11.69
CA GLY A 7 9.50 -9.71 12.03
C GLY A 7 9.24 -9.58 13.54
N GLU A 8 10.18 -10.03 14.37
CA GLU A 8 10.13 -9.93 15.84
C GLU A 8 10.11 -8.48 16.32
N VAL A 9 10.98 -7.62 15.76
CA VAL A 9 11.04 -6.18 16.14
C VAL A 9 9.73 -5.46 15.82
N ILE A 10 9.04 -5.87 14.75
CA ILE A 10 7.76 -5.29 14.35
C ILE A 10 6.63 -5.75 15.30
N GLN A 11 6.68 -6.99 15.79
CA GLN A 11 5.72 -7.49 16.77
C GLN A 11 5.81 -6.73 18.08
N ASP A 12 7.03 -6.58 18.62
CA ASP A 12 7.25 -5.84 19.86
C ASP A 12 6.83 -4.37 19.72
N TYR A 13 7.11 -3.75 18.57
CA TYR A 13 6.74 -2.36 18.33
C TYR A 13 5.22 -2.14 18.24
N LEU A 14 4.47 -3.15 17.79
CA LEU A 14 3.01 -3.08 17.63
C LEU A 14 2.25 -3.72 18.79
N GLU A 15 2.94 -4.06 19.89
CA GLU A 15 2.31 -4.64 21.07
C GLU A 15 1.21 -3.71 21.62
N GLY A 16 0.02 -4.26 21.84
CA GLY A 16 -1.14 -3.52 22.35
C GLY A 16 -1.85 -2.62 21.34
N TYR A 17 -1.33 -2.45 20.12
CA TYR A 17 -2.02 -1.68 19.07
C TYR A 17 -3.27 -2.41 18.59
N LYS A 18 -4.38 -1.66 18.47
CA LYS A 18 -5.65 -2.15 17.94
C LYS A 18 -6.15 -1.21 16.84
N GLY A 19 -6.43 -1.74 15.66
CA GLY A 19 -6.97 -0.96 14.55
C GLY A 19 -6.40 -1.30 13.19
N ILE A 20 -6.44 -0.32 12.28
CA ILE A 20 -6.03 -0.50 10.88
C ILE A 20 -4.61 0.01 10.68
N LEU A 21 -3.71 -0.90 10.32
CA LEU A 21 -2.34 -0.59 9.95
C LEU A 21 -2.24 -0.48 8.42
N VAL A 22 -2.02 0.73 7.91
CA VAL A 22 -1.79 0.97 6.47
C VAL A 22 -0.31 0.79 6.15
N THR A 23 0.03 -0.20 5.33
CA THR A 23 1.42 -0.59 5.04
C THR A 23 1.74 -0.58 3.55
N ASP A 24 3.02 -0.73 3.21
CA ASP A 24 3.49 -0.90 1.84
C ASP A 24 3.30 -2.33 1.29
N GLY A 25 2.69 -3.23 2.06
CA GLY A 25 2.51 -4.65 1.72
C GLY A 25 3.65 -5.56 2.17
N TYR A 26 4.49 -5.12 3.11
CA TYR A 26 5.57 -5.96 3.63
C TYR A 26 5.02 -7.17 4.42
N GLN A 27 5.50 -8.37 4.07
CA GLN A 27 4.95 -9.66 4.50
C GLN A 27 4.81 -9.84 6.02
N PRO A 28 5.77 -9.41 6.88
CA PRO A 28 5.64 -9.58 8.33
C PRO A 28 4.39 -8.94 8.92
N TYR A 29 3.89 -7.82 8.37
CA TYR A 29 2.64 -7.23 8.84
C TYR A 29 1.46 -8.19 8.63
N HIS A 30 1.43 -8.93 7.52
CA HIS A 30 0.40 -9.93 7.26
C HIS A 30 0.53 -11.15 8.19
N THR A 31 1.74 -11.51 8.61
CA THR A 31 1.95 -12.53 9.65
C THR A 31 1.40 -12.06 10.99
N ILE A 32 1.62 -10.79 11.37
CA ILE A 32 1.09 -10.21 12.60
C ILE A 32 -0.44 -10.19 12.58
N MET A 33 -1.04 -9.78 11.47
CA MET A 33 -2.50 -9.80 11.28
C MET A 33 -3.10 -11.21 11.43
N LYS A 34 -2.38 -12.25 11.02
CA LYS A 34 -2.85 -13.64 11.21
C LYS A 34 -2.79 -14.09 12.68
N ASN A 35 -1.86 -13.52 13.44
CA ASN A 35 -1.61 -13.91 14.83
C ASN A 35 -2.34 -13.00 15.84
N SER A 36 -3.03 -11.97 15.39
CA SER A 36 -3.75 -11.00 16.23
C SER A 36 -5.11 -10.64 15.64
N ASN A 37 -6.16 -10.75 16.45
CA ASN A 37 -7.50 -10.27 16.11
C ASN A 37 -7.66 -8.75 16.25
N ASP A 38 -6.67 -8.07 16.83
CA ASP A 38 -6.72 -6.64 17.10
C ASP A 38 -6.27 -5.78 15.91
N ILE A 39 -5.54 -6.36 14.96
CA ILE A 39 -4.90 -5.64 13.86
C ILE A 39 -5.52 -6.06 12.53
N THR A 40 -5.89 -5.08 11.72
CA THR A 40 -6.24 -5.26 10.30
C THR A 40 -5.19 -4.56 9.45
N VAL A 41 -4.55 -5.29 8.53
CA VAL A 41 -3.55 -4.70 7.62
C VAL A 41 -4.21 -4.27 6.32
N ALA A 42 -4.06 -2.99 5.99
CA ALA A 42 -4.51 -2.39 4.74
C ALA A 42 -3.32 -1.99 3.86
N GLY A 43 -3.48 -2.08 2.54
CA GLY A 43 -2.46 -1.65 1.59
C GLY A 43 -2.50 -0.14 1.33
N CYS A 44 -1.34 0.50 1.28
CA CYS A 44 -1.21 1.91 0.97
C CYS A 44 -1.39 2.18 -0.53
N TYR A 45 -2.42 2.95 -0.89
CA TYR A 45 -2.69 3.33 -2.29
C TYR A 45 -1.54 4.09 -2.95
N SER A 46 -0.77 4.91 -2.22
CA SER A 46 0.42 5.58 -2.75
C SER A 46 1.48 4.58 -3.23
N HIS A 47 1.72 3.53 -2.44
CA HIS A 47 2.68 2.48 -2.78
C HIS A 47 2.22 1.65 -4.00
N VAL A 48 0.94 1.28 -4.02
CA VAL A 48 0.32 0.56 -5.13
C VAL A 48 0.35 1.38 -6.42
N ARG A 49 -0.03 2.66 -6.35
CA ARG A 49 0.01 3.59 -7.48
C ARG A 49 1.41 3.70 -8.08
N ARG A 50 2.44 3.82 -7.24
CA ARG A 50 3.84 3.89 -7.69
C ARG A 50 4.21 2.67 -8.53
N LYS A 51 3.86 1.46 -8.08
CA LYS A 51 4.14 0.22 -8.84
C LYS A 51 3.48 0.23 -10.22
N PHE A 52 2.22 0.66 -10.33
CA PHE A 52 1.56 0.79 -11.64
C PHE A 52 2.18 1.89 -12.49
N ALA A 53 2.57 3.03 -11.90
CA ALA A 53 3.22 4.12 -12.62
C ALA A 53 4.57 3.69 -13.23
N GLU A 54 5.35 2.87 -12.52
CA GLU A 54 6.60 2.30 -13.06
C GLU A 54 6.35 1.41 -14.28
N ILE A 55 5.29 0.59 -14.26
CA ILE A 55 4.89 -0.22 -15.44
C ILE A 55 4.54 0.69 -16.61
N VAL A 56 3.76 1.76 -16.37
CA VAL A 56 3.38 2.72 -17.41
C VAL A 56 4.60 3.43 -17.98
N LYS A 57 5.57 3.79 -17.13
CA LYS A 57 6.82 4.45 -17.54
C LYS A 57 7.73 3.53 -18.35
N ALA A 58 7.74 2.23 -18.05
CA ALA A 58 8.52 1.23 -18.78
C ALA A 58 7.86 0.78 -20.11
N ALA A 59 6.65 1.25 -20.41
CA ALA A 59 5.90 0.81 -21.58
C ALA A 59 6.58 1.20 -22.91
N LYS A 60 6.58 0.26 -23.86
CA LYS A 60 7.03 0.49 -25.24
C LYS A 60 5.92 1.16 -26.07
N ALA A 61 6.25 1.60 -27.29
CA ALA A 61 5.37 2.37 -28.18
C ALA A 61 3.98 1.71 -28.42
N LYS A 62 3.90 0.37 -28.46
CA LYS A 62 2.64 -0.36 -28.40
C LYS A 62 2.40 -0.87 -26.98
N ALA A 63 1.34 -0.38 -26.35
CA ALA A 63 0.94 -0.80 -25.01
C ALA A 63 0.20 -2.14 -25.05
N ASP A 64 0.70 -3.11 -24.29
CA ASP A 64 0.01 -4.38 -24.04
C ASP A 64 -1.17 -4.21 -23.07
N THR A 65 -1.87 -5.31 -22.78
CA THR A 65 -2.98 -5.31 -21.81
C THR A 65 -2.53 -4.86 -20.42
N GLY A 66 -1.38 -5.35 -19.94
CA GLY A 66 -0.86 -5.01 -18.60
C GLY A 66 -0.56 -3.51 -18.45
N THR A 67 -0.01 -2.88 -19.47
CA THR A 67 0.23 -1.44 -19.52
C THR A 67 -1.08 -0.66 -19.52
N ARG A 68 -2.07 -1.09 -20.32
CA ARG A 68 -3.39 -0.44 -20.39
C ARG A 68 -4.10 -0.50 -19.04
N ASP A 69 -4.06 -1.65 -18.38
CA ASP A 69 -4.63 -1.83 -17.05
C ASP A 69 -3.89 -1.02 -15.99
N SER A 70 -2.57 -0.94 -16.06
CA SER A 70 -1.76 -0.11 -15.17
C SER A 70 -2.09 1.37 -15.30
N ARG A 71 -2.30 1.88 -16.53
CA ARG A 71 -2.77 3.27 -16.75
C ARG A 71 -4.14 3.51 -16.12
N ARG A 72 -5.06 2.55 -16.26
CA ARG A 72 -6.39 2.63 -15.65
C ARG A 72 -6.32 2.63 -14.12
N ALA A 73 -5.44 1.82 -13.54
CA ALA A 73 -5.22 1.77 -12.09
C ALA A 73 -4.69 3.11 -11.55
N VAL A 74 -3.65 3.67 -12.17
CA VAL A 74 -3.11 4.99 -11.80
C VAL A 74 -4.20 6.06 -11.85
N LYS A 75 -4.96 6.12 -12.96
CA LYS A 75 -6.04 7.10 -13.13
C LYS A 75 -7.11 6.99 -12.04
N ARG A 76 -7.54 5.76 -11.70
CA ARG A 76 -8.55 5.54 -10.65
C ARG A 76 -8.05 5.95 -9.26
N ILE A 77 -6.80 5.62 -8.93
CA ILE A 77 -6.21 6.02 -7.64
C ILE A 77 -6.06 7.55 -7.56
N ASP A 78 -5.64 8.20 -8.65
CA ASP A 78 -5.58 9.66 -8.74
C ASP A 78 -6.96 10.30 -8.52
N GLN A 79 -8.01 9.71 -9.07
CA GLN A 79 -9.38 10.17 -8.84
C GLN A 79 -9.80 10.04 -7.38
N PHE A 80 -9.43 8.95 -6.69
CA PHE A 80 -9.69 8.81 -5.27
C PHE A 80 -9.01 9.91 -4.45
N TYR A 81 -7.72 10.16 -4.67
CA TYR A 81 -7.02 11.23 -3.96
C TYR A 81 -7.53 12.62 -4.31
N HIS A 82 -7.97 12.84 -5.55
CA HIS A 82 -8.59 14.10 -5.95
C HIS A 82 -9.91 14.34 -5.21
N LEU A 83 -10.74 13.29 -5.08
CA LEU A 83 -11.98 13.36 -4.31
C LEU A 83 -11.69 13.55 -2.81
N ASP A 84 -10.78 12.76 -2.25
CA ASP A 84 -10.35 12.87 -0.85
C ASP A 84 -9.90 14.29 -0.50
N ASN A 85 -9.07 14.90 -1.35
CA ASN A 85 -8.64 16.29 -1.17
C ASN A 85 -9.79 17.30 -1.29
N LYS A 86 -10.79 17.04 -2.14
CA LYS A 86 -11.97 17.91 -2.27
C LYS A 86 -12.92 17.82 -1.08
N PHE A 87 -12.96 16.68 -0.40
CA PHE A 87 -13.78 16.44 0.78
C PHE A 87 -12.99 16.58 2.09
N LYS A 88 -11.83 17.25 2.06
CA LYS A 88 -11.19 17.72 3.29
C LYS A 88 -12.08 18.79 3.92
N ILE A 89 -12.96 18.34 4.82
CA ILE A 89 -13.80 19.20 5.66
C ILE A 89 -12.99 19.53 6.92
N PHE A 90 -11.92 20.32 6.80
CA PHE A 90 -11.30 21.11 7.87
C PHE A 90 -10.45 22.22 7.24
#